data_AF-A0AB34K0F0-F1
#
_entry.id   AF-A0AB34K0F0-F1
#
_cell.length_a   1.000
_cell.length_b   1.000
_cell.length_c   1.000
_cell.angle_alpha   90.00
_cell.angle_beta   90.00
_cell.angle_gamma   90.00
#
_symmetry.space_group_name_H-M   'P 1'
#
loop_
_entity.id
_entity.type
_entity.pdbx_description
1 polymer ?
#
loop_
_entity_poly.entity_id
_entity_poly.type
_entity_poly.pdbx_seq_one_letter_code
_entity_poly.pdbx_strand_id
1 'polypeptide(L)'
;MAQQVADSQFASTAAGHEFELRPILSKVDARRCARCHADVFAHARHEVPAARLLAALDVADDAKLSPIVPRALLLGSYRAMAAHLARDETAVAVNCAGTQLHSFLPKTRPAADLLRQAGRLYDLEWQDAEHFQLEQACTRPHPPLPCVCSQAEVLAAIAWANEHLAQSRCVVVNCAQGKSRSGAFAVLLLMHNRDVSASEALLFIQSRRPLVEPNPGFMVQLHKLEPAIRAAGRSVKCLPQALAVGFEDT
;
A
#
# COMPACT_ATOMS: atom_id res chain seq x y z
N MET A 1 -12.87 7.94 -14.53
CA MET A 1 -13.07 7.60 -13.10
C MET A 1 -11.71 7.16 -12.56
N ALA A 2 -11.25 7.69 -11.43
CA ALA A 2 -9.99 7.25 -10.83
C ALA A 2 -10.13 5.77 -10.44
N GLN A 3 -9.38 4.86 -11.04
CA GLN A 3 -9.55 3.42 -10.83
C GLN A 3 -8.52 2.92 -9.81
N GLN A 4 -8.98 2.40 -8.66
CA GLN A 4 -8.08 1.86 -7.63
C GLN A 4 -7.44 0.51 -8.01
N VAL A 5 -8.00 -0.14 -9.02
CA VAL A 5 -7.61 -1.44 -9.57
C VAL A 5 -7.46 -1.24 -11.07
N ALA A 6 -6.27 -1.39 -11.62
CA ALA A 6 -6.10 -1.22 -13.06
C ALA A 6 -6.77 -2.34 -13.86
N ASP A 7 -7.16 -2.01 -15.10
CA ASP A 7 -7.70 -2.97 -16.07
C ASP A 7 -6.73 -4.14 -16.32
N SER A 8 -5.41 -3.90 -16.18
CA SER A 8 -4.37 -4.93 -16.32
C SER A 8 -4.42 -6.01 -15.24
N GLN A 9 -5.15 -5.81 -14.14
CA GLN A 9 -5.35 -6.86 -13.13
C GLN A 9 -6.43 -7.88 -13.54
N PHE A 10 -7.19 -7.61 -14.59
CA PHE A 10 -8.23 -8.49 -15.11
C PHE A 10 -7.68 -9.39 -16.22
N ALA A 11 -8.29 -10.55 -16.41
CA ALA A 11 -7.93 -11.45 -17.50
C ALA A 11 -8.13 -10.76 -18.86
N SER A 12 -7.19 -11.00 -19.78
CA SER A 12 -7.31 -10.53 -21.16
C SER A 12 -8.40 -11.28 -21.94
N THR A 13 -8.69 -12.53 -21.52
CA THR A 13 -9.73 -13.37 -22.10
C THR A 13 -11.00 -13.30 -21.24
N ALA A 14 -12.14 -13.08 -21.89
CA ALA A 14 -13.44 -13.05 -21.24
C ALA A 14 -13.87 -14.43 -20.74
N ALA A 15 -14.54 -14.49 -19.58
CA ALA A 15 -15.17 -15.69 -19.05
C ALA A 15 -16.47 -16.05 -19.81
N GLY A 16 -17.00 -15.12 -20.62
CA GLY A 16 -18.21 -15.27 -21.40
C GLY A 16 -19.49 -14.90 -20.63
N HIS A 17 -19.36 -14.23 -19.48
CA HIS A 17 -20.49 -13.75 -18.69
C HIS A 17 -20.11 -12.67 -17.67
N GLU A 18 -21.10 -11.87 -17.26
CA GLU A 18 -20.94 -10.89 -16.19
C GLU A 18 -20.59 -11.57 -14.85
N PHE A 19 -19.72 -10.95 -14.07
CA PHE A 19 -19.35 -11.40 -12.73
C PHE A 19 -20.53 -11.26 -11.76
N GLU A 20 -20.89 -12.39 -11.15
CA GLU A 20 -22.00 -12.48 -10.21
C GLU A 20 -21.47 -12.59 -8.78
N LEU A 21 -21.91 -11.69 -7.89
CA LEU A 21 -21.58 -11.77 -6.46
C LEU A 21 -22.38 -12.88 -5.78
N ARG A 22 -21.73 -13.67 -4.91
CA ARG A 22 -22.44 -14.64 -4.07
C ARG A 22 -23.28 -13.94 -3.00
N PRO A 23 -24.47 -14.45 -2.63
CA PRO A 23 -25.32 -13.84 -1.60
C PRO A 23 -24.73 -13.94 -0.18
N ILE A 24 -23.98 -15.02 0.11
CA ILE A 24 -23.29 -15.25 1.39
C ILE A 24 -21.80 -15.13 1.11
N LEU A 25 -21.25 -13.94 1.32
CA LEU A 25 -19.82 -13.68 1.14
C LEU A 25 -19.12 -13.99 2.46
N SER A 26 -18.64 -15.23 2.63
CA SER A 26 -17.54 -15.46 3.56
C SER A 26 -16.32 -14.67 3.06
N LYS A 27 -15.40 -14.24 3.95
CA LYS A 27 -14.17 -13.56 3.50
C LYS A 27 -13.35 -14.40 2.51
N VAL A 28 -13.48 -15.73 2.58
CA VAL A 28 -12.78 -16.69 1.72
C VAL A 28 -13.33 -16.68 0.29
N ASP A 29 -14.65 -16.55 0.13
CA ASP A 29 -15.32 -16.58 -1.17
C ASP A 29 -15.68 -15.19 -1.71
N ALA A 30 -15.30 -14.13 -1.00
CA ALA A 30 -15.69 -12.75 -1.28
C ALA A 30 -15.38 -12.30 -2.73
N ARG A 31 -14.30 -12.84 -3.31
CA ARG A 31 -13.88 -12.55 -4.69
C ARG A 31 -14.34 -13.59 -5.71
N ARG A 32 -14.99 -14.67 -5.31
CA ARG A 32 -15.36 -15.75 -6.24
C ARG A 32 -16.71 -15.49 -6.87
N CYS A 33 -16.77 -15.66 -8.19
CA CYS A 33 -17.98 -15.54 -8.96
C CYS A 33 -19.00 -16.61 -8.58
N ALA A 34 -20.28 -16.25 -8.44
CA ALA A 34 -21.35 -17.17 -8.10
C ALA A 34 -21.60 -18.22 -9.19
N ARG A 35 -21.32 -17.87 -10.45
CA ARG A 35 -21.59 -18.71 -11.63
C ARG A 35 -20.43 -19.64 -12.00
N CYS A 36 -19.21 -19.13 -12.11
CA CYS A 36 -18.05 -19.93 -12.56
C CYS A 36 -17.05 -20.24 -11.45
N HIS A 37 -17.24 -19.70 -10.23
CA HIS A 37 -16.34 -19.84 -9.08
C HIS A 37 -14.92 -19.28 -9.25
N ALA A 38 -14.60 -18.71 -10.42
CA ALA A 38 -13.35 -18.03 -10.67
C ALA A 38 -13.24 -16.76 -9.81
N ASP A 39 -12.01 -16.33 -9.51
CA ASP A 39 -11.76 -15.05 -8.84
C ASP A 39 -12.20 -13.89 -9.76
N VAL A 40 -12.64 -12.77 -9.18
CA VAL A 40 -13.09 -11.57 -9.90
C VAL A 40 -12.07 -11.09 -10.94
N PHE A 41 -10.78 -11.28 -10.67
CA PHE A 41 -9.70 -10.91 -11.58
C PHE A 41 -9.50 -11.89 -12.74
N ALA A 42 -10.10 -13.08 -12.69
CA ALA A 42 -10.12 -14.03 -13.80
C ALA A 42 -11.19 -13.71 -14.86
N HIS A 43 -12.05 -12.73 -14.61
CA HIS A 43 -12.96 -12.17 -15.61
C HIS A 43 -12.26 -11.06 -16.40
N ALA A 44 -12.74 -10.79 -17.62
CA ALA A 44 -12.31 -9.59 -18.34
C ALA A 44 -12.91 -8.34 -17.67
N ARG A 45 -12.21 -7.20 -17.76
CA ARG A 45 -12.63 -5.96 -17.08
C ARG A 45 -14.09 -5.58 -17.37
N HIS A 46 -14.52 -5.68 -18.62
CA HIS A 46 -15.87 -5.30 -19.04
C HIS A 46 -16.97 -6.23 -18.49
N GLU A 47 -16.60 -7.43 -18.03
CA GLU A 47 -17.52 -8.38 -17.40
C GLU A 47 -17.71 -8.10 -15.90
N VAL A 48 -16.96 -7.17 -15.31
CA VAL A 48 -17.00 -6.89 -13.87
C VAL A 48 -17.58 -5.50 -13.61
N PRO A 49 -18.88 -5.35 -13.31
CA PRO A 49 -19.43 -4.04 -12.99
C PRO A 49 -18.71 -3.42 -11.79
N ALA A 50 -18.45 -2.11 -11.83
CA ALA A 50 -17.67 -1.42 -10.80
C ALA A 50 -18.26 -1.60 -9.39
N ALA A 51 -19.59 -1.54 -9.25
CA ALA A 51 -20.28 -1.78 -7.98
C ALA A 51 -20.03 -3.20 -7.43
N ARG A 52 -19.93 -4.21 -8.30
CA ARG A 52 -19.70 -5.61 -7.91
C ARG A 52 -18.26 -5.83 -7.46
N LEU A 53 -17.30 -5.28 -8.21
CA LEU A 53 -15.88 -5.27 -7.82
C LEU A 53 -15.72 -4.64 -6.44
N LEU A 54 -16.33 -3.48 -6.21
CA LEU A 54 -16.22 -2.79 -4.94
C LEU A 54 -16.77 -3.60 -3.77
N ALA A 55 -17.94 -4.20 -3.92
CA ALA A 55 -18.50 -5.06 -2.88
C ALA A 55 -17.63 -6.30 -2.64
N ALA A 56 -17.08 -6.94 -3.68
CA ALA A 56 -16.16 -8.07 -3.53
C ALA A 56 -14.89 -7.67 -2.75
N LEU A 57 -14.28 -6.54 -3.12
CA LEU A 57 -13.07 -6.03 -2.46
C LEU A 57 -13.34 -5.58 -1.03
N ASP A 58 -14.51 -5.02 -0.76
CA ASP A 58 -14.89 -4.57 0.58
C ASP A 58 -15.06 -5.76 1.54
N VAL A 59 -15.70 -6.84 1.07
CA VAL A 59 -15.83 -8.05 1.89
C VAL A 59 -14.50 -8.79 2.02
N ALA A 60 -13.63 -8.71 1.01
CA ALA A 60 -12.29 -9.30 1.05
C ALA A 60 -11.30 -8.52 1.93
N ASP A 61 -11.64 -7.32 2.41
CA ASP A 61 -10.81 -6.57 3.36
C ASP A 61 -10.71 -7.33 4.70
N ASP A 62 -9.48 -7.60 5.12
CA ASP A 62 -9.25 -8.24 6.41
C ASP A 62 -9.53 -7.29 7.59
N ALA A 63 -9.52 -5.97 7.32
CA ALA A 63 -9.69 -4.88 8.27
C ALA A 63 -8.72 -4.97 9.45
N LYS A 64 -7.51 -5.48 9.21
CA LYS A 64 -6.48 -5.69 10.23
C LYS A 64 -5.21 -4.91 9.94
N LEU A 65 -4.49 -4.60 11.02
CA LEU A 65 -3.10 -4.17 11.00
C LEU A 65 -2.23 -5.32 11.50
N SER A 66 -1.11 -5.58 10.82
CA SER A 66 -0.07 -6.51 11.27
C SER A 66 1.16 -5.73 11.72
N PRO A 67 1.75 -6.05 12.89
CA PRO A 67 3.02 -5.45 13.30
C PRO A 67 4.17 -6.04 12.49
N ILE A 68 4.70 -5.24 11.56
CA ILE A 68 5.90 -5.59 10.80
C ILE A 68 7.13 -5.43 11.69
N VAL A 69 7.23 -4.28 12.34
CA VAL A 69 8.17 -4.05 13.44
C VAL A 69 7.37 -3.67 14.68
N PRO A 70 7.42 -4.46 15.76
CA PRO A 70 6.61 -4.23 16.95
C PRO A 70 6.69 -2.78 17.44
N ARG A 71 5.53 -2.17 17.69
CA ARG A 71 5.37 -0.79 18.19
C ARG A 71 5.86 0.34 17.27
N ALA A 72 6.58 0.03 16.19
CA ALA A 72 7.17 1.01 15.29
C ALA A 72 6.46 1.07 13.94
N LEU A 73 6.23 -0.08 13.30
CA LEU A 73 5.72 -0.17 11.94
C LEU A 73 4.56 -1.17 11.84
N LEU A 74 3.37 -0.66 11.53
CA LEU A 74 2.18 -1.45 11.25
C LEU A 74 1.88 -1.43 9.74
N LEU A 75 1.34 -2.53 9.22
CA LEU A 75 0.88 -2.61 7.83
C LEU A 75 -0.54 -3.14 7.77
N GLY A 76 -1.42 -2.50 6.99
CA GLY A 76 -2.74 -3.07 6.74
C GLY A 76 -3.67 -2.25 5.86
N SER A 77 -4.97 -2.49 6.01
CA SER A 77 -6.00 -1.84 5.19
C SER A 77 -6.30 -0.42 5.63
N TYR A 78 -6.93 0.36 4.76
CA TYR A 78 -7.30 1.74 5.08
C TYR A 78 -8.26 1.80 6.27
N ARG A 79 -9.25 0.88 6.33
CA ARG A 79 -10.21 0.84 7.45
C ARG A 79 -9.51 0.58 8.77
N ALA A 80 -8.55 -0.35 8.77
CA ALA A 80 -7.77 -0.69 9.96
C ALA A 80 -6.86 0.47 10.41
N MET A 81 -6.21 1.15 9.46
CA MET A 81 -5.42 2.35 9.71
C MET A 81 -6.27 3.46 10.32
N ALA A 82 -7.41 3.78 9.71
CA ALA A 82 -8.30 4.84 10.21
C ALA A 82 -8.79 4.56 11.63
N ALA A 83 -9.19 3.32 11.92
CA ALA A 83 -9.61 2.91 13.26
C ALA A 83 -8.48 2.99 14.29
N HIS A 84 -7.23 2.72 13.90
CA HIS A 84 -6.06 2.82 14.77
C HIS A 84 -5.71 4.28 15.07
N LEU A 85 -5.60 5.13 14.04
CA LEU A 85 -5.25 6.55 14.21
C LEU A 85 -6.32 7.35 14.97
N ALA A 86 -7.58 6.90 14.94
CA ALA A 86 -8.65 7.47 15.76
C ALA A 86 -8.52 7.16 17.26
N ARG A 87 -7.74 6.14 17.63
CA ARG A 87 -7.53 5.71 19.04
C ARG A 87 -6.16 6.11 19.57
N ASP A 88 -5.15 6.09 18.69
CA ASP A 88 -3.79 6.50 19.00
C ASP A 88 -3.50 7.85 18.34
N GLU A 89 -3.50 8.91 19.13
CA GLU A 89 -3.25 10.28 18.67
C GLU A 89 -1.79 10.52 18.26
N THR A 90 -0.87 9.66 18.70
CA THR A 90 0.56 9.77 18.40
C THR A 90 0.91 9.09 17.08
N ALA A 91 0.16 8.06 16.70
CA ALA A 91 0.37 7.33 15.45
C ALA A 91 0.16 8.20 14.21
N VAL A 92 0.92 7.91 13.17
CA VAL A 92 0.82 8.53 11.84
C VAL A 92 0.72 7.46 10.77
N ALA A 93 0.34 7.85 9.55
CA ALA A 93 0.20 6.90 8.46
C ALA A 93 0.76 7.39 7.13
N VAL A 94 1.32 6.44 6.36
CA VAL A 94 1.58 6.58 4.93
C VAL A 94 0.46 5.86 4.17
N ASN A 95 -0.39 6.62 3.50
CA ASN A 95 -1.51 6.11 2.73
C ASN A 95 -1.12 5.97 1.25
N CYS A 96 -0.79 4.75 0.84
CA CYS A 96 -0.36 4.43 -0.52
C CYS A 96 -1.49 4.48 -1.58
N ALA A 97 -2.74 4.65 -1.17
CA ALA A 97 -3.88 4.76 -2.09
C ALA A 97 -4.37 6.19 -2.31
N GLY A 98 -3.77 7.14 -1.56
CA GLY A 98 -4.05 8.56 -1.61
C GLY A 98 -5.52 8.94 -1.43
N THR A 99 -5.87 10.10 -1.96
CA THR A 99 -7.22 10.65 -1.98
C THR A 99 -8.15 9.93 -2.94
N GLN A 100 -7.60 9.24 -3.95
CA GLN A 100 -8.38 8.46 -4.92
C GLN A 100 -9.26 7.39 -4.24
N LEU A 101 -8.86 6.91 -3.06
CA LEU A 101 -9.64 5.95 -2.29
C LEU A 101 -11.02 6.51 -1.88
N HIS A 102 -11.13 7.82 -1.66
CA HIS A 102 -12.39 8.47 -1.27
C HIS A 102 -13.42 8.52 -2.40
N SER A 103 -13.01 8.33 -3.65
CA SER A 103 -13.95 8.14 -4.77
C SER A 103 -14.81 6.89 -4.57
N PHE A 104 -14.32 5.93 -3.78
CA PHE A 104 -14.93 4.63 -3.52
C PHE A 104 -15.44 4.50 -2.08
N LEU A 105 -14.80 5.20 -1.14
CA LEU A 105 -15.17 5.26 0.26
C LEU A 105 -15.43 6.72 0.65
N PRO A 106 -16.46 7.39 0.10
CA PRO A 106 -16.65 8.83 0.29
C PRO A 106 -16.85 9.22 1.77
N LYS A 107 -17.44 8.30 2.56
CA LYS A 107 -17.64 8.48 4.00
C LYS A 107 -16.34 8.59 4.80
N THR A 108 -15.20 8.15 4.26
CA THR A 108 -13.92 8.22 4.97
C THR A 108 -13.17 9.53 4.77
N ARG A 109 -13.60 10.35 3.81
CA ARG A 109 -12.93 11.61 3.44
C ARG A 109 -12.80 12.59 4.61
N PRO A 110 -13.85 12.90 5.39
CA PRO A 110 -13.73 13.90 6.47
C PRO A 110 -12.69 13.53 7.51
N ALA A 111 -12.65 12.26 7.94
CA ALA A 111 -11.66 11.78 8.91
C ALA A 111 -10.23 11.83 8.35
N ALA A 112 -10.05 11.48 7.08
CA ALA A 112 -8.75 11.57 6.41
C ALA A 112 -8.25 13.01 6.31
N ASP A 113 -9.14 13.96 5.99
CA ASP A 113 -8.79 15.36 5.85
C ASP A 113 -8.35 15.98 7.19
N LEU A 114 -8.98 15.58 8.30
CA LEU A 114 -8.53 15.96 9.65
C LEU A 114 -7.12 15.42 9.94
N LEU A 115 -6.82 14.17 9.59
CA LEU A 115 -5.49 13.59 9.77
C LEU A 115 -4.43 14.30 8.92
N ARG A 116 -4.76 14.69 7.68
CA ARG A 116 -3.88 15.47 6.80
C ARG A 116 -3.58 16.85 7.39
N GLN A 117 -4.62 17.56 7.84
CA GLN A 117 -4.48 18.88 8.45
C GLN A 117 -3.62 18.83 9.72
N ALA A 118 -3.72 17.74 10.48
CA ALA A 118 -2.89 17.50 11.65
C ALA A 118 -1.46 17.04 11.33
N GLY A 119 -1.08 16.89 10.06
CA GLY A 119 0.24 16.38 9.64
C GLY A 119 0.47 14.90 10.00
N ARG A 120 -0.60 14.12 10.20
CA ARG A 120 -0.55 12.71 10.63
C ARG A 120 -0.78 11.72 9.48
N LEU A 121 -1.02 12.21 8.26
CA LEU A 121 -1.26 11.39 7.08
C LEU A 121 -0.41 11.91 5.91
N TYR A 122 0.47 11.06 5.39
CA TYR A 122 1.22 11.30 4.17
C TYR A 122 0.61 10.46 3.03
N ASP A 123 0.07 11.10 2.01
CA ASP A 123 -0.54 10.39 0.89
C ASP A 123 0.45 10.16 -0.25
N LEU A 124 0.43 8.93 -0.77
CA LEU A 124 0.98 8.59 -2.07
C LEU A 124 -0.20 8.22 -2.98
N GLU A 125 -0.26 8.81 -4.17
CA GLU A 125 -1.37 8.64 -5.10
C GLU A 125 -1.20 7.39 -5.99
N TRP A 126 -0.78 6.26 -5.41
CA TRP A 126 -0.46 5.08 -6.20
C TRP A 126 -1.71 4.33 -6.66
N GLN A 127 -1.71 3.99 -7.96
CA GLN A 127 -2.66 3.07 -8.56
C GLN A 127 -2.13 1.64 -8.44
N ASP A 128 -3.00 0.68 -8.15
CA ASP A 128 -2.61 -0.73 -8.12
C ASP A 128 -2.60 -1.29 -9.55
N ALA A 129 -1.51 -1.03 -10.25
CA ALA A 129 -1.35 -1.39 -11.65
C ALA A 129 0.08 -1.83 -11.93
N GLU A 130 0.25 -2.84 -12.78
CA GLU A 130 1.59 -3.30 -13.17
C GLU A 130 2.35 -2.22 -13.97
N HIS A 131 1.63 -1.37 -14.69
CA HIS A 131 2.21 -0.27 -15.45
C HIS A 131 2.44 1.00 -14.61
N PHE A 132 1.92 1.07 -13.38
CA PHE A 132 2.12 2.24 -12.52
C PHE A 132 3.60 2.34 -12.16
N GLN A 133 4.21 3.50 -12.44
CA GLN A 133 5.61 3.73 -12.13
C GLN A 133 5.75 4.30 -10.71
N LEU A 134 6.43 3.59 -9.81
CA LEU A 134 6.80 4.07 -8.48
C LEU A 134 7.73 5.28 -8.56
N GLU A 135 8.49 5.36 -9.65
CA GLU A 135 9.39 6.47 -9.96
C GLU A 135 8.69 7.64 -10.71
N GLN A 136 7.43 7.93 -10.38
CA GLN A 136 6.73 9.03 -11.06
C GLN A 136 7.38 10.38 -10.78
N ALA A 137 7.54 11.18 -11.84
CA ALA A 137 7.99 12.56 -11.73
C ALA A 137 7.07 13.31 -10.75
N CYS A 138 7.67 14.06 -9.83
CA CYS A 138 6.94 14.78 -8.79
C CYS A 138 5.90 15.71 -9.44
N THR A 139 4.60 15.46 -9.20
CA THR A 139 3.50 16.28 -9.73
C THR A 139 3.11 17.44 -8.80
N ARG A 140 3.72 17.50 -7.59
CA ARG A 140 3.54 18.65 -6.70
C ARG A 140 4.03 19.93 -7.41
N PRO A 141 3.35 21.08 -7.28
CA PRO A 141 3.90 22.33 -7.77
C PRO A 141 5.09 22.77 -6.91
N HIS A 142 6.28 22.90 -7.51
CA HIS A 142 7.49 23.44 -6.86
C HIS A 142 7.94 24.64 -7.70
N PRO A 143 7.89 25.87 -7.18
CA PRO A 143 8.52 27.00 -7.85
C PRO A 143 10.05 26.97 -7.60
N PRO A 144 10.96 27.19 -8.59
CA PRO A 144 10.81 27.40 -10.03
C PRO A 144 11.54 26.35 -10.91
N LEU A 145 11.67 25.08 -10.50
CA LEU A 145 12.36 24.05 -11.31
C LEU A 145 11.59 22.73 -11.35
N PRO A 146 11.41 22.09 -12.52
CA PRO A 146 10.91 20.72 -12.58
C PRO A 146 11.93 19.79 -11.90
N CYS A 147 11.52 19.10 -10.82
CA CYS A 147 12.35 18.05 -10.21
C CYS A 147 12.53 16.93 -11.25
N VAL A 148 13.78 16.74 -11.68
CA VAL A 148 14.22 15.66 -12.60
C VAL A 148 14.38 14.32 -11.85
N CYS A 149 13.96 14.27 -10.60
CA CYS A 149 14.16 13.15 -9.71
C CYS A 149 12.98 12.19 -9.79
N SER A 150 13.11 11.16 -10.63
CA SER A 150 12.13 10.07 -10.73
C SER A 150 11.88 9.37 -9.39
N GLN A 151 12.78 9.47 -8.40
CA GLN A 151 12.65 8.83 -7.09
C GLN A 151 12.19 9.76 -5.95
N ALA A 152 11.97 11.05 -6.22
CA ALA A 152 11.80 12.04 -5.17
C ALA A 152 10.60 11.77 -4.27
N GLU A 153 9.48 11.30 -4.81
CA GLU A 153 8.28 11.09 -4.01
C GLU A 153 8.43 9.90 -3.05
N VAL A 154 8.99 8.79 -3.53
CA VAL A 154 9.30 7.60 -2.72
C VAL A 154 10.25 7.97 -1.58
N LEU A 155 11.37 8.61 -1.90
CA LEU A 155 12.37 8.99 -0.91
C LEU A 155 11.82 10.02 0.09
N ALA A 156 10.99 10.97 -0.36
CA ALA A 156 10.33 11.92 0.53
C ALA A 156 9.36 11.22 1.51
N ALA A 157 8.59 10.25 1.05
CA ALA A 157 7.70 9.48 1.91
C ALA A 157 8.47 8.60 2.90
N ILE A 158 9.57 7.97 2.47
CA ILE A 158 10.48 7.22 3.35
C ILE A 158 11.08 8.16 4.42
N ALA A 159 11.58 9.32 4.01
CA ALA A 159 12.15 10.31 4.92
C ALA A 159 11.13 10.79 5.95
N TRP A 160 9.90 11.10 5.51
CA TRP A 160 8.80 11.48 6.39
C TRP A 160 8.44 10.38 7.39
N ALA A 161 8.35 9.12 6.95
CA ALA A 161 8.11 7.99 7.83
C ALA A 161 9.24 7.83 8.86
N ASN A 162 10.49 7.96 8.42
CA ASN A 162 11.67 7.83 9.27
C ASN A 162 11.78 8.94 10.31
N GLU A 163 11.40 10.18 9.98
CA GLU A 163 11.32 11.28 10.95
C GLU A 163 10.38 10.93 12.11
N HIS A 164 9.20 10.37 11.80
CA HIS A 164 8.23 9.96 12.80
C HIS A 164 8.70 8.76 13.63
N LEU A 165 9.36 7.79 12.99
CA LEU A 165 9.98 6.66 13.68
C LEU A 165 11.10 7.10 14.63
N ALA A 166 11.91 8.09 14.24
CA ALA A 166 12.95 8.66 15.09
C ALA A 166 12.38 9.37 16.33
N GLN A 167 11.16 9.90 16.23
CA GLN A 167 10.39 10.44 17.35
C GLN A 167 9.67 9.36 18.17
N SER A 168 9.98 8.08 17.98
CA SER A 168 9.32 6.93 18.62
C SER A 168 7.81 6.86 18.39
N ARG A 169 7.31 7.45 17.30
CA ARG A 169 5.91 7.36 16.90
C ARG A 169 5.68 6.09 16.09
N CYS A 170 4.48 5.53 16.20
CA CYS A 170 4.06 4.42 15.36
C CYS A 170 3.71 4.93 13.96
N VAL A 171 4.29 4.30 12.93
CA VAL A 171 3.95 4.52 11.52
C VAL A 171 3.09 3.38 11.00
N VAL A 172 1.93 3.71 10.44
CA VAL A 172 1.04 2.77 9.77
C VAL A 172 1.16 2.93 8.26
N VAL A 173 1.60 1.89 7.56
CA VAL A 173 1.59 1.85 6.09
C VAL A 173 0.31 1.17 5.62
N ASN A 174 -0.50 1.87 4.83
CA ASN A 174 -1.76 1.33 4.35
C ASN A 174 -1.98 1.55 2.85
N CYS A 175 -2.89 0.77 2.29
CA CYS A 175 -3.54 1.08 1.01
C CYS A 175 -5.02 0.75 1.15
N ALA A 176 -5.72 0.34 0.09
CA ALA A 176 -7.11 -0.13 0.21
C ALA A 176 -7.22 -1.39 1.09
N GLN A 177 -6.51 -2.48 0.75
CA GLN A 177 -6.61 -3.80 1.40
C GLN A 177 -5.38 -4.21 2.22
N GLY A 178 -4.32 -3.41 2.22
CA GLY A 178 -3.07 -3.78 2.91
C GLY A 178 -2.32 -4.93 2.27
N LYS A 179 -2.35 -5.05 0.93
CA LYS A 179 -1.78 -6.16 0.13
C LYS A 179 -0.62 -5.73 -0.77
N SER A 180 -0.95 -5.10 -1.90
CA SER A 180 0.01 -4.78 -2.96
C SER A 180 0.74 -3.46 -2.72
N ARG A 181 0.09 -2.30 -2.92
CA ARG A 181 0.71 -0.96 -2.77
C ARG A 181 1.41 -0.73 -1.42
N SER A 182 0.71 -1.00 -0.31
CA SER A 182 1.28 -0.88 1.03
C SER A 182 2.43 -1.87 1.27
N GLY A 183 2.34 -3.07 0.69
CA GLY A 183 3.40 -4.07 0.71
C GLY A 183 4.66 -3.57 0.01
N ALA A 184 4.49 -3.04 -1.21
CA ALA A 184 5.58 -2.46 -1.98
C ALA A 184 6.27 -1.29 -1.25
N PHE A 185 5.48 -0.37 -0.66
CA PHE A 185 6.06 0.73 0.13
C PHE A 185 6.80 0.22 1.37
N ALA A 186 6.25 -0.75 2.09
CA ALA A 186 6.93 -1.33 3.25
C ALA A 186 8.23 -2.05 2.85
N VAL A 187 8.28 -2.71 1.69
CA VAL A 187 9.53 -3.28 1.14
C VAL A 187 10.57 -2.17 0.92
N LEU A 188 10.20 -1.07 0.25
CA LEU A 188 11.09 0.08 0.06
C LEU A 188 11.62 0.66 1.38
N LEU A 189 10.74 0.80 2.37
CA LEU A 189 11.09 1.32 3.70
C LEU A 189 12.06 0.38 4.43
N LEU A 190 11.87 -0.93 4.36
CA LEU A 190 12.79 -1.90 4.97
C LEU A 190 14.12 -1.98 4.23
N MET A 191 14.14 -1.95 2.90
CA MET A 191 15.39 -1.87 2.12
C MET A 191 16.21 -0.65 2.52
N HIS A 192 15.55 0.52 2.62
CA HIS A 192 16.20 1.76 3.02
C HIS A 192 16.77 1.66 4.44
N ASN A 193 16.01 1.11 5.39
CA ASN A 193 16.37 1.17 6.80
C ASN A 193 17.24 0.01 7.28
N ARG A 194 17.23 -1.14 6.60
CA ARG A 194 17.93 -2.35 7.06
C ARG A 194 19.00 -2.84 6.11
N ASP A 195 19.22 -2.14 5.00
CA ASP A 195 20.16 -2.53 3.94
C ASP A 195 19.97 -3.98 3.43
N VAL A 196 18.72 -4.43 3.41
CA VAL A 196 18.30 -5.74 2.89
C VAL A 196 17.83 -5.61 1.44
N SER A 197 17.85 -6.73 0.71
CA SER A 197 17.28 -6.81 -0.63
C SER A 197 15.75 -6.73 -0.65
N ALA A 198 15.17 -6.46 -1.82
CA ALA A 198 13.72 -6.46 -2.01
C ALA A 198 13.09 -7.80 -1.63
N SER A 199 13.75 -8.91 -1.99
CA SER A 199 13.30 -10.27 -1.67
C SER A 199 13.31 -10.54 -0.17
N GLU A 200 14.40 -10.20 0.53
CA GLU A 200 14.51 -10.40 1.98
C GLU A 200 13.49 -9.56 2.74
N ALA A 201 13.32 -8.29 2.36
CA ALA A 201 12.30 -7.42 2.93
C ALA A 201 10.88 -7.96 2.71
N LEU A 202 10.57 -8.45 1.50
CA LEU A 202 9.26 -9.03 1.20
C LEU A 202 9.00 -10.29 2.03
N LEU A 203 9.95 -11.22 2.09
CA LEU A 203 9.84 -12.44 2.88
C LEU A 203 9.62 -12.13 4.37
N PHE A 204 10.35 -11.16 4.91
CA PHE A 204 10.16 -10.69 6.28
C PHE A 204 8.75 -10.14 6.51
N ILE A 205 8.27 -9.27 5.61
CA ILE A 205 6.90 -8.73 5.69
C ILE A 205 5.87 -9.86 5.61
N GLN A 206 6.03 -10.80 4.68
CA GLN A 206 5.13 -11.93 4.50
C GLN A 206 5.09 -12.86 5.72
N SER A 207 6.21 -13.03 6.43
CA SER A 207 6.23 -13.77 7.71
C SER A 207 5.32 -13.16 8.77
N ARG A 208 5.07 -11.84 8.72
CA ARG A 208 4.21 -11.11 9.66
C ARG A 208 2.80 -10.81 9.10
N ARG A 209 2.67 -10.74 7.78
CA ARG A 209 1.42 -10.51 7.04
C ARG A 209 1.42 -11.33 5.74
N PRO A 210 1.03 -12.61 5.78
CA PRO A 210 1.15 -13.54 4.63
C PRO A 210 0.40 -13.13 3.37
N LEU A 211 -0.61 -12.27 3.48
CA LEU A 211 -1.41 -11.76 2.37
C LEU A 211 -0.73 -10.63 1.58
N VAL A 212 0.45 -10.15 2.01
CA VAL A 212 1.20 -9.14 1.27
C VAL A 212 1.75 -9.76 -0.01
N GLU A 213 1.37 -9.14 -1.12
CA GLU A 213 1.71 -9.58 -2.47
C GLU A 213 1.69 -8.33 -3.37
N PRO A 214 2.83 -7.61 -3.50
CA PRO A 214 2.96 -6.57 -4.52
C PRO A 214 2.67 -7.13 -5.90
N ASN A 215 1.98 -6.36 -6.74
CA ASN A 215 1.73 -6.81 -8.12
C ASN A 215 3.07 -7.01 -8.88
N PRO A 216 3.09 -7.81 -9.97
CA PRO A 216 4.30 -8.11 -10.71
C PRO A 216 5.09 -6.87 -11.18
N GLY A 217 4.39 -5.83 -11.63
CA GLY A 217 5.02 -4.58 -12.05
C GLY A 217 5.70 -3.82 -10.91
N PHE A 218 5.14 -3.86 -9.70
CA PHE A 218 5.82 -3.37 -8.51
C PHE A 218 7.05 -4.21 -8.17
N MET A 219 6.97 -5.54 -8.25
CA MET A 219 8.11 -6.41 -7.97
C MET A 219 9.31 -6.10 -8.88
N VAL A 220 9.08 -5.93 -10.19
CA VAL A 220 10.13 -5.52 -11.14
C VAL A 220 10.77 -4.19 -10.72
N GLN A 221 9.94 -3.21 -10.33
CA GLN A 221 10.42 -1.89 -9.94
C GLN A 221 11.13 -1.90 -8.59
N LEU A 222 10.71 -2.72 -7.62
CA LEU A 222 11.38 -2.87 -6.32
C LEU A 222 12.81 -3.37 -6.51
N HIS A 223 13.02 -4.39 -7.34
CA HIS A 223 14.36 -4.86 -7.68
C HIS A 223 15.21 -3.82 -8.42
N LYS A 224 14.58 -3.06 -9.34
CA LYS A 224 15.27 -1.96 -10.05
C LYS A 224 15.72 -0.85 -9.09
N LEU A 225 14.87 -0.51 -8.11
CA LEU A 225 15.10 0.57 -7.14
C LEU A 225 16.06 0.19 -6.02
N GLU A 226 16.20 -1.10 -5.73
CA GLU A 226 16.97 -1.62 -4.60
C GLU A 226 18.36 -0.96 -4.43
N PRO A 227 19.23 -0.86 -5.45
CA PRO A 227 20.57 -0.28 -5.26
C PRO A 227 20.52 1.18 -4.78
N ALA A 228 19.61 1.98 -5.34
CA ALA A 228 19.46 3.39 -5.02
C ALA A 228 18.85 3.60 -3.63
N ILE A 229 17.80 2.84 -3.30
CA ILE A 229 17.12 2.91 -2.00
C ILE A 229 18.06 2.52 -0.86
N ARG A 230 18.83 1.44 -1.03
CA ARG A 230 19.82 1.00 -0.04
C ARG A 230 20.97 2.00 0.12
N ALA A 231 21.45 2.59 -0.99
CA ALA A 231 22.49 3.62 -0.95
C ALA A 231 22.04 4.90 -0.23
N ALA A 232 20.78 5.31 -0.45
CA ALA A 232 20.18 6.43 0.27
C ALA A 232 20.11 6.14 1.78
N GLY A 233 19.69 4.93 2.16
CA GLY A 233 19.66 4.46 3.54
C GLY A 233 21.00 4.53 4.27
N ARG A 234 22.06 4.01 3.64
CA ARG A 234 23.43 4.04 4.21
C ARG A 234 23.98 5.45 4.41
N SER A 235 23.48 6.44 3.66
CA SER A 235 23.95 7.82 3.74
C SER A 235 23.32 8.58 4.93
N VAL A 236 22.29 8.02 5.58
CA VAL A 236 21.62 8.61 6.74
C VAL A 236 22.30 8.14 8.03
N LYS A 237 22.93 9.08 8.77
CA LYS A 237 23.65 8.80 10.03
C LYS A 237 22.75 8.51 11.25
N CYS A 238 21.43 8.70 11.14
CA CYS A 238 20.46 8.55 12.22
C CYS A 238 19.34 7.59 11.80
N LEU A 239 19.67 6.31 11.71
CA LEU A 239 18.63 5.30 11.55
C LEU A 239 17.73 5.31 12.79
N PRO A 240 16.39 5.30 12.66
CA PRO A 240 15.53 5.13 13.82
C PRO A 240 15.88 3.82 14.52
N GLN A 241 16.30 3.90 15.78
CA GLN A 241 16.72 2.75 16.60
C GLN A 241 15.63 1.65 16.64
N ALA A 242 14.37 2.07 16.52
CA ALA A 242 13.20 1.20 16.46
C ALA A 242 13.16 0.24 15.25
N LEU A 243 13.77 0.59 14.12
CA LEU A 243 13.85 -0.29 12.94
C LEU A 243 15.17 -1.07 12.85
N ALA A 244 16.17 -0.69 13.64
CA ALA A 244 17.47 -1.36 13.72
C ALA A 244 17.43 -2.70 14.48
N VAL A 245 16.34 -3.00 15.20
CA VAL A 245 16.17 -4.28 15.92
C VAL A 245 16.15 -5.43 14.92
N GLY A 246 17.13 -6.31 15.08
CA GLY A 246 17.63 -7.25 14.07
C GLY A 246 16.64 -8.29 13.59
N PHE A 247 17.00 -8.90 12.46
CA PHE A 247 16.41 -10.12 11.89
C PHE A 247 16.59 -11.37 12.79
N GLU A 248 17.07 -11.21 14.02
CA GLU A 248 17.55 -12.30 14.88
C GLU A 248 16.50 -12.90 15.82
N ASP A 249 15.27 -12.37 15.85
CA ASP A 249 14.16 -12.94 16.64
C ASP A 249 13.10 -13.59 15.73
N THR A 250 13.48 -14.70 15.09
CA THR A 250 12.54 -15.72 14.58
C THR A 250 12.91 -17.09 15.11
#